data_AF-A0A080M0C0-F1
#
_entry.id   AF-A0A080M0C0-F1
#
_cell.length_a   1.000
_cell.length_b   1.000
_cell.length_c   1.000
_cell.angle_alpha   90.00
_cell.angle_beta   90.00
_cell.angle_gamma   90.00
#
_symmetry.space_group_name_H-M   'P 1'
#
loop_
_entity.id
_entity.type
_entity.pdbx_description
1 polymer ?
#
loop_
_entity_poly.entity_id
_entity_poly.type
_entity_poly.pdbx_seq_one_letter_code
_entity_poly.pdbx_strand_id
1 'polypeptide(L)'
;MQLIRGCAADHTLHWLPTTDEREIMSINSLTNAAAARRPDTLPLNDVPKDAGEIAAAANTPPTAGPKPTETLANQKNAVETALNVLFGYIPTEVITLYVAVISAIQSGPKPTQGEWNAFIAFAVATPIVVWLVYGAKLKQASKPLPTAYGAWPVWEMAAATIAFVAWSFALPRSPFAAYDWYSAALSGVVVLIVSTLLGLVAPFFQRPLAQ
;
A
#
# COMPACT_ATOMS: atom_id res chain seq x y z
N MET A 1 3.30 42.61 53.72
CA MET A 1 3.92 43.69 52.90
C MET A 1 5.14 43.04 52.26
N GLN A 2 5.23 42.70 50.97
CA GLN A 2 4.71 43.29 49.74
C GLN A 2 3.99 42.25 48.84
N LEU A 3 3.04 42.76 48.07
CA LEU A 3 2.42 42.14 46.90
C LEU A 3 3.36 42.25 45.68
N ILE A 4 3.39 41.22 44.83
CA ILE A 4 3.78 41.26 43.41
C ILE A 4 2.83 40.29 42.68
N ARG A 5 1.66 40.69 42.16
CA ARG A 5 1.38 41.33 40.85
C ARG A 5 2.13 40.74 39.65
N GLY A 6 1.50 39.75 39.02
CA GLY A 6 1.05 39.79 37.62
C GLY A 6 2.08 39.79 36.49
N CYS A 7 2.07 38.73 35.70
CA CYS A 7 2.37 38.82 34.26
C CYS A 7 1.48 37.81 33.52
N ALA A 8 0.38 38.29 32.96
CA ALA A 8 -0.46 37.53 32.04
C ALA A 8 0.24 37.52 30.68
N ALA A 9 0.82 36.36 30.32
CA ALA A 9 1.36 36.15 28.99
C ALA A 9 0.23 35.64 28.08
N ASP A 10 -0.12 36.49 27.12
CA ASP A 10 -1.09 36.24 26.06
C ASP A 10 -0.53 35.18 25.08
N HIS A 11 -0.87 33.92 25.32
CA HIS A 11 -0.51 32.78 24.47
C HIS A 11 -1.51 32.69 23.31
N THR A 12 -1.32 33.54 22.31
CA THR A 12 -1.94 33.39 20.99
C THR A 12 -1.31 32.20 20.27
N LEU A 13 -1.87 31.01 20.51
CA LEU A 13 -1.58 29.79 19.76
C LEU A 13 -2.06 29.98 18.32
N HIS A 14 -1.14 30.39 17.46
CA HIS A 14 -1.30 30.35 16.02
C HIS A 14 -1.38 28.88 15.60
N TRP A 15 -2.60 28.36 15.44
CA TRP A 15 -2.85 27.04 14.87
C TRP A 15 -2.32 27.02 13.43
N LEU A 16 -1.14 26.43 13.23
CA LEU A 16 -0.70 26.02 11.91
C LEU A 16 -1.61 24.87 11.46
N PRO A 17 -2.17 24.90 10.24
CA PRO A 17 -2.94 23.79 9.72
C PRO A 17 -2.04 22.56 9.64
N THR A 18 -2.27 21.59 10.52
CA THR A 18 -1.64 20.27 10.46
C THR A 18 -2.35 19.43 9.41
N THR A 19 -2.19 19.78 8.14
CA THR A 19 -2.53 18.90 7.01
C THR A 19 -1.26 18.20 6.56
N ASP A 20 -0.63 17.48 7.48
CA ASP A 20 0.25 16.37 7.12
C ASP A 20 -0.56 15.09 7.39
N GLU A 21 -1.66 14.94 6.65
CA GLU A 21 -2.29 13.63 6.48
C GLU A 21 -1.29 12.80 5.69
N ARG A 22 -0.30 12.24 6.40
CA ARG A 22 0.53 11.19 5.84
C ARG A 22 -0.41 10.04 5.52
N GLU A 23 -0.78 9.98 4.25
CA GLU A 23 -1.59 8.95 3.64
C GLU A 23 -0.82 7.63 3.77
N ILE A 24 -0.99 6.96 4.92
CA ILE A 24 -0.46 5.62 5.14
C ILE A 24 -1.25 4.74 4.18
N MET A 25 -0.63 4.35 3.08
CA MET A 25 -1.32 3.61 2.04
C MET A 25 -1.75 2.24 2.55
N SER A 26 -3.03 1.98 2.33
CA SER A 26 -3.81 0.87 2.86
C SER A 26 -4.16 -0.08 1.72
N ILE A 27 -4.40 -1.35 2.02
CA ILE A 27 -5.01 -2.33 1.09
C ILE A 27 -6.26 -1.80 0.38
N ASN A 28 -6.92 -0.78 0.95
CA ASN A 28 -7.97 -0.04 0.27
C ASN A 28 -7.51 0.63 -1.04
N SER A 29 -6.37 1.31 -1.13
CA SER A 29 -5.97 1.95 -2.40
C SER A 29 -5.72 0.90 -3.50
N LEU A 30 -5.08 -0.21 -3.15
CA LEU A 30 -4.83 -1.37 -4.02
C LEU A 30 -6.10 -1.89 -4.70
N THR A 31 -7.14 -2.06 -3.89
CA THR A 31 -8.41 -2.64 -4.34
C THR A 31 -9.30 -1.62 -5.04
N ASN A 32 -9.14 -0.32 -4.76
CA ASN A 32 -9.76 0.74 -5.57
C ASN A 32 -9.17 0.75 -6.98
N ALA A 33 -7.85 0.67 -7.12
CA ALA A 33 -7.19 0.60 -8.42
C ALA A 33 -7.64 -0.62 -9.24
N ALA A 34 -7.80 -1.79 -8.61
CA ALA A 34 -8.34 -2.98 -9.27
C ALA A 34 -9.80 -2.82 -9.69
N ALA A 35 -10.64 -2.23 -8.82
CA ALA A 35 -12.04 -1.96 -9.13
C ALA A 35 -12.22 -0.96 -10.28
N ALA A 36 -11.34 0.05 -10.37
CA ALA A 36 -11.36 1.06 -11.45
C ALA A 36 -11.03 0.49 -12.83
N ARG A 37 -10.32 -0.65 -12.92
CA ARG A 37 -9.99 -1.31 -14.20
C ARG A 37 -11.11 -2.17 -14.77
N ARG A 38 -12.24 -2.30 -14.06
CA ARG A 38 -13.38 -3.07 -14.57
C ARG A 38 -14.14 -2.27 -15.64
N PRO A 39 -14.51 -2.88 -16.79
CA PRO A 39 -15.16 -2.18 -17.90
C PRO A 39 -16.60 -1.72 -17.58
N ASP A 40 -17.22 -2.28 -16.54
CA ASP A 40 -18.56 -1.93 -16.07
C ASP A 40 -18.56 -0.85 -14.97
N THR A 41 -17.43 -0.19 -14.69
CA THR A 41 -17.31 0.93 -13.75
C THR A 41 -17.19 2.21 -14.57
N LEU A 42 -18.19 3.09 -14.45
CA LEU A 42 -18.22 4.40 -15.12
C LEU A 42 -17.01 5.27 -14.70
N PRO A 43 -16.52 6.18 -15.57
CA PRO A 43 -17.12 6.58 -16.84
C PRO A 43 -16.76 5.63 -17.99
N LEU A 44 -17.81 5.10 -18.61
CA LEU A 44 -17.78 4.23 -19.79
C LEU A 44 -17.12 5.04 -20.92
N ASN A 45 -15.91 4.63 -21.34
CA ASN A 45 -15.09 5.16 -22.45
C ASN A 45 -14.00 6.22 -22.14
N ASP A 46 -13.69 6.56 -20.89
CA ASP A 46 -12.45 7.32 -20.62
C ASP A 46 -11.42 6.39 -19.97
N VAL A 47 -10.45 5.94 -20.79
CA VAL A 47 -9.23 5.34 -20.29
C VAL A 47 -8.41 6.48 -19.69
N PRO A 48 -7.95 6.38 -18.42
CA PRO A 48 -7.04 7.37 -17.84
C PRO A 48 -5.90 7.68 -18.82
N LYS A 49 -5.87 8.90 -19.34
CA LYS A 49 -4.95 9.27 -20.43
C LYS A 49 -3.55 9.54 -19.91
N ASP A 50 -3.43 9.76 -18.61
CA ASP A 50 -2.18 10.05 -17.94
C ASP A 50 -2.10 9.42 -16.54
N ALA A 51 -0.90 9.48 -15.98
CA ALA A 51 -0.58 8.98 -14.65
C ALA A 51 -1.35 9.72 -13.54
N GLY A 52 -1.82 10.95 -13.78
CA GLY A 52 -2.62 11.73 -12.84
C GLY A 52 -4.05 11.20 -12.73
N GLU A 53 -4.69 10.85 -13.84
CA GLU A 53 -6.02 10.21 -13.84
C GLU A 53 -6.00 8.81 -13.21
N ILE A 54 -4.91 8.05 -13.37
CA ILE A 54 -4.72 6.75 -12.69
C ILE A 54 -4.59 6.94 -11.18
N ALA A 55 -3.82 7.94 -10.73
CA ALA A 55 -3.65 8.26 -9.31
C ALA A 55 -4.94 8.79 -8.68
N ALA A 56 -5.69 9.63 -9.39
CA ALA A 56 -7.00 10.13 -8.95
C ALA A 56 -8.01 8.99 -8.79
N ALA A 57 -8.05 8.04 -9.75
CA ALA A 57 -8.92 6.87 -9.67
C ALA A 57 -8.53 5.90 -8.53
N ALA A 58 -7.25 5.85 -8.16
CA ALA A 58 -6.78 5.08 -7.01
C ALA A 58 -7.17 5.72 -5.65
N ASN A 59 -7.30 7.05 -5.62
CA ASN A 59 -7.41 7.85 -4.39
C ASN A 59 -8.79 8.52 -4.12
N THR A 60 -9.84 8.33 -4.92
CA THR A 60 -11.12 9.05 -4.67
C THR A 60 -11.96 8.53 -3.48
N PRO A 61 -12.18 9.33 -2.41
CA PRO A 61 -13.49 9.46 -1.77
C PRO A 61 -14.43 10.29 -2.70
N PRO A 62 -15.77 10.13 -2.60
CA PRO A 62 -16.68 10.70 -3.58
C PRO A 62 -16.90 12.20 -3.32
N THR A 63 -16.41 13.11 -4.16
CA THR A 63 -17.01 14.46 -4.31
C THR A 63 -16.71 15.07 -5.68
N ALA A 64 -17.77 15.57 -6.34
CA ALA A 64 -17.71 16.33 -7.57
C ALA A 64 -17.31 17.79 -7.30
N GLY A 65 -16.26 18.28 -7.97
CA GLY A 65 -15.88 19.70 -7.98
C GLY A 65 -15.05 20.07 -9.23
N PRO A 66 -15.03 21.35 -9.66
CA PRO A 66 -14.57 21.76 -10.99
C PRO A 66 -13.03 21.81 -11.15
N LYS A 67 -12.54 21.44 -12.34
CA LYS A 67 -11.12 21.34 -12.75
C LYS A 67 -10.38 22.69 -12.81
N PRO A 68 -9.16 22.82 -12.25
CA PRO A 68 -8.18 23.85 -12.60
C PRO A 68 -7.20 23.41 -13.70
N THR A 69 -6.72 24.39 -14.47
CA THR A 69 -5.86 24.30 -15.66
C THR A 69 -4.42 23.79 -15.38
N GLU A 70 -3.97 22.80 -16.16
CA GLU A 70 -2.64 22.17 -16.10
C GLU A 70 -1.68 22.69 -17.17
N THR A 71 -0.40 22.93 -16.85
CA THR A 71 0.69 22.68 -17.84
C THR A 71 2.13 22.51 -17.32
N LEU A 72 2.45 22.62 -16.02
CA LEU A 72 3.86 22.43 -15.56
C LEU A 72 4.06 21.55 -14.31
N ALA A 73 3.00 20.98 -13.74
CA ALA A 73 3.09 20.09 -12.57
C ALA A 73 3.40 18.61 -12.92
N ASN A 74 3.39 18.25 -14.20
CA ASN A 74 3.23 16.87 -14.67
C ASN A 74 4.44 15.93 -14.41
N GLN A 75 5.62 16.46 -14.09
CA GLN A 75 6.83 15.62 -13.90
C GLN A 75 7.07 15.19 -12.45
N LYS A 76 6.67 16.02 -11.46
CA LYS A 76 6.64 15.60 -10.05
C LYS A 76 5.59 14.51 -9.82
N ASN A 77 4.49 14.61 -10.58
CA ASN A 77 3.40 13.64 -10.55
C ASN A 77 3.81 12.24 -11.01
N ALA A 78 4.79 12.07 -11.91
CA ALA A 78 5.15 10.72 -12.38
C ALA A 78 5.85 9.88 -11.28
N VAL A 79 6.73 10.51 -10.49
CA VAL A 79 7.40 9.85 -9.36
C VAL A 79 6.44 9.69 -8.19
N GLU A 80 5.63 10.70 -7.86
CA GLU A 80 4.57 10.60 -6.85
C GLU A 80 3.49 9.59 -7.23
N THR A 81 3.10 9.48 -8.49
CA THR A 81 2.19 8.44 -8.98
C THR A 81 2.86 7.07 -8.93
N ALA A 82 4.11 6.92 -9.37
CA ALA A 82 4.81 5.64 -9.28
C ALA A 82 4.97 5.20 -7.81
N LEU A 83 5.22 6.15 -6.91
CA LEU A 83 5.24 5.93 -5.47
C LEU A 83 3.85 5.62 -4.92
N ASN A 84 2.79 6.32 -5.32
CA ASN A 84 1.40 6.02 -4.93
C ASN A 84 0.94 4.65 -5.41
N VAL A 85 1.35 4.26 -6.61
CA VAL A 85 1.13 2.92 -7.15
C VAL A 85 1.92 1.91 -6.31
N LEU A 86 3.21 2.14 -6.04
CA LEU A 86 4.07 1.26 -5.26
C LEU A 86 3.58 1.07 -3.82
N PHE A 87 3.22 2.17 -3.15
CA PHE A 87 2.71 2.20 -1.80
C PHE A 87 1.27 1.64 -1.73
N GLY A 88 0.49 1.79 -2.80
CA GLY A 88 -0.79 1.11 -2.95
C GLY A 88 -0.66 -0.40 -2.87
N TYR A 89 0.46 -0.97 -3.34
CA TYR A 89 0.74 -2.40 -3.30
C TYR A 89 1.27 -2.95 -1.97
N ILE A 90 1.56 -2.12 -0.98
CA ILE A 90 2.11 -2.57 0.31
C ILE A 90 0.95 -2.97 1.22
N PRO A 91 0.81 -4.25 1.61
CA PRO A 91 -0.20 -4.67 2.57
C PRO A 91 0.26 -4.26 3.97
N THR A 92 0.21 -2.96 4.27
CA THR A 92 0.69 -2.38 5.53
C THR A 92 -0.04 -2.99 6.73
N GLU A 93 -1.31 -3.37 6.56
CA GLU A 93 -2.09 -4.09 7.57
C GLU A 93 -1.53 -5.50 7.83
N VAL A 94 -1.13 -6.22 6.79
CA VAL A 94 -0.55 -7.58 6.93
C VAL A 94 0.84 -7.51 7.53
N ILE A 95 1.66 -6.53 7.11
CA ILE A 95 3.01 -6.33 7.64
C ILE A 95 2.95 -5.92 9.11
N THR A 96 2.08 -4.99 9.49
CA THR A 96 1.95 -4.55 10.89
C THR A 96 1.50 -5.69 11.80
N LEU A 97 0.52 -6.49 11.35
CA LEU A 97 0.09 -7.67 12.09
C LEU A 97 1.19 -8.74 12.15
N TYR A 98 1.95 -8.94 11.08
CA TYR A 98 3.10 -9.85 11.07
C TYR A 98 4.17 -9.41 12.08
N VAL A 99 4.54 -8.13 12.09
CA VAL A 99 5.50 -7.54 13.03
C VAL A 99 5.03 -7.71 14.48
N ALA A 100 3.73 -7.53 14.75
CA ALA A 100 3.17 -7.77 16.07
C ALA A 100 3.29 -9.24 16.49
N VAL A 101 2.97 -10.17 15.59
CA VAL A 101 3.05 -11.62 15.85
C VAL A 101 4.49 -12.06 16.09
N ILE A 102 5.46 -11.67 15.24
CA ILE A 102 6.87 -12.04 15.45
C ILE A 102 7.39 -11.47 16.77
N SER A 103 6.99 -10.25 17.13
CA SER A 103 7.39 -9.62 18.40
C SER A 103 6.82 -10.38 19.62
N ALA A 104 5.61 -10.94 19.50
CA ALA A 104 4.97 -11.69 20.56
C ALA A 104 5.56 -13.10 20.77
N ILE A 105 6.01 -13.75 19.70
CA ILE A 105 6.55 -15.12 19.76
C ILE A 105 8.08 -15.17 19.88
N GLN A 106 8.75 -14.01 19.79
CA GLN A 106 10.20 -13.93 19.75
C GLN A 106 10.81 -14.50 21.04
N SER A 107 11.64 -15.53 20.90
CA SER A 107 12.22 -16.24 22.05
C SER A 107 13.74 -16.39 21.86
N GLY A 108 14.47 -15.31 22.12
CA GLY A 108 15.94 -15.31 22.12
C GLY A 108 16.60 -14.77 20.85
N PRO A 109 17.93 -14.99 20.69
CA PRO A 109 18.73 -14.38 19.62
C PRO A 109 18.69 -15.13 18.29
N LYS A 110 18.30 -16.42 18.30
CA LYS A 110 18.21 -17.24 17.08
C LYS A 110 16.76 -17.35 16.63
N PRO A 111 16.48 -17.28 15.31
CA PRO A 111 15.15 -17.56 14.80
C PRO A 111 14.66 -18.96 15.22
N THR A 112 13.41 -19.00 15.62
CA THR A 112 12.67 -20.16 16.09
C THR A 112 11.77 -20.71 14.98
N GLN A 113 11.30 -21.95 15.13
CA GLN A 113 10.31 -22.53 14.20
C GLN A 113 9.01 -21.72 14.18
N GLY A 114 8.65 -21.07 15.29
CA GLY A 114 7.46 -20.20 15.39
C GLY A 114 7.51 -19.02 14.42
N GLU A 115 8.67 -18.37 14.30
CA GLU A 115 8.87 -17.23 13.38
C GLU A 115 8.79 -17.66 11.91
N TRP A 116 9.30 -18.85 11.57
CA TRP A 116 9.15 -19.44 10.24
C TRP A 116 7.69 -19.80 9.92
N ASN A 117 6.98 -20.40 10.87
CA ASN A 117 5.57 -20.73 10.72
C ASN A 117 4.73 -19.45 10.54
N ALA A 118 5.02 -18.39 11.31
CA ALA A 118 4.39 -17.09 11.16
C ALA A 118 4.68 -16.49 9.77
N PHE A 119 5.94 -16.50 9.32
CA PHE A 119 6.29 -16.01 7.98
C PHE A 119 5.49 -16.72 6.87
N ILE A 120 5.45 -18.05 6.89
CA ILE A 120 4.70 -18.84 5.90
C ILE A 120 3.19 -18.54 5.99
N ALA A 121 2.63 -18.50 7.20
CA ALA A 121 1.22 -18.20 7.41
C ALA A 121 0.83 -16.83 6.84
N PHE A 122 1.64 -15.79 7.07
CA PHE A 122 1.39 -14.45 6.55
C PHE A 122 1.66 -14.34 5.04
N ALA A 123 2.65 -15.07 4.52
CA ALA A 123 2.89 -15.16 3.08
C ALA A 123 1.68 -15.75 2.34
N VAL A 124 1.04 -16.78 2.90
CA VAL A 124 -0.19 -17.39 2.35
C VAL A 124 -1.43 -16.53 2.62
N ALA A 125 -1.50 -15.84 3.76
CA ALA A 125 -2.61 -14.95 4.08
C ALA A 125 -2.65 -13.71 3.17
N THR A 126 -1.49 -13.21 2.75
CA THR A 126 -1.37 -12.01 1.89
C THR A 126 -2.26 -12.06 0.62
N PRO A 127 -2.15 -13.08 -0.26
CA PRO A 127 -3.00 -13.15 -1.45
C PRO A 127 -4.49 -13.35 -1.10
N ILE A 128 -4.80 -14.05 0.00
CA ILE A 128 -6.18 -14.24 0.47
C ILE A 128 -6.80 -12.90 0.87
N VAL A 129 -6.07 -12.08 1.63
CA VAL A 129 -6.52 -10.74 2.05
C VAL A 129 -6.74 -9.84 0.84
N VAL A 130 -5.80 -9.82 -0.11
CA VAL A 130 -5.96 -9.03 -1.35
C VAL A 130 -7.22 -9.44 -2.10
N TRP A 131 -7.46 -10.74 -2.27
CA TRP A 131 -8.67 -11.26 -2.93
C TRP A 131 -9.95 -10.88 -2.17
N LEU A 132 -9.96 -10.99 -0.83
CA LEU A 132 -11.09 -10.65 0.01
C LEU A 132 -11.46 -9.17 -0.08
N VAL A 133 -10.47 -8.27 -0.02
CA VAL A 133 -10.74 -6.83 -0.13
C VAL A 133 -11.21 -6.48 -1.54
N TYR A 134 -10.63 -7.08 -2.58
CA TYR A 134 -11.12 -6.92 -3.95
C TYR A 134 -12.60 -7.34 -4.06
N GLY A 135 -12.96 -8.51 -3.54
CA GLY A 135 -14.34 -8.99 -3.50
C GLY A 135 -15.27 -8.08 -2.71
N ALA A 136 -14.83 -7.54 -1.56
CA ALA A 136 -15.59 -6.60 -0.76
C ALA A 136 -15.94 -5.33 -1.54
N LYS A 137 -15.01 -4.81 -2.35
CA LYS A 137 -15.26 -3.64 -3.19
C LYS A 137 -16.21 -3.89 -4.33
N LEU A 138 -16.10 -5.05 -4.97
CA LEU A 138 -17.08 -5.45 -5.99
C LEU A 138 -18.49 -5.54 -5.40
N LYS A 139 -18.60 -6.08 -4.18
CA LYS A 139 -19.89 -6.14 -3.46
C LYS A 139 -20.42 -4.75 -3.12
N GLN A 140 -19.57 -3.82 -2.66
CA GLN A 140 -19.96 -2.42 -2.39
C GLN A 140 -20.42 -1.70 -3.66
N ALA A 141 -19.78 -1.99 -4.80
CA ALA A 141 -20.18 -1.48 -6.12
C ALA A 141 -21.41 -2.19 -6.72
N SER A 142 -22.08 -3.09 -5.99
CA SER A 142 -23.19 -3.92 -6.47
C SER A 142 -22.85 -4.75 -7.71
N LYS A 143 -21.58 -5.15 -7.86
CA LYS A 143 -21.09 -6.00 -8.95
C LYS A 143 -21.02 -7.47 -8.52
N PRO A 144 -21.22 -8.43 -9.44
CA PRO A 144 -21.07 -9.84 -9.12
C PRO A 144 -19.64 -10.16 -8.69
N LEU A 145 -19.52 -11.09 -7.75
CA LEU A 145 -18.23 -11.61 -7.31
C LEU A 145 -17.56 -12.41 -8.45
N PRO A 146 -16.24 -12.31 -8.60
CA PRO A 146 -15.50 -12.97 -9.66
C PRO A 146 -15.32 -14.45 -9.28
N THR A 147 -16.25 -15.29 -9.70
CA THR A 147 -16.18 -16.75 -9.49
C THR A 147 -15.27 -17.42 -10.52
N ALA A 148 -15.07 -16.80 -11.68
CA ALA A 148 -14.15 -17.29 -12.71
C ALA A 148 -12.70 -16.90 -12.39
N TYR A 149 -11.78 -17.86 -12.55
CA TYR A 149 -10.34 -17.67 -12.32
C TYR A 149 -9.73 -16.55 -13.18
N GLY A 150 -10.28 -16.28 -14.37
CA GLY A 150 -9.83 -15.20 -15.26
C GLY A 150 -10.16 -13.78 -14.79
N ALA A 151 -11.10 -13.63 -13.86
CA ALA A 151 -11.51 -12.33 -13.31
C ALA A 151 -10.81 -12.00 -11.98
N TRP A 152 -9.89 -12.86 -11.54
CA TRP A 152 -9.15 -12.67 -10.29
C TRP A 152 -8.00 -11.68 -10.48
N PRO A 153 -7.67 -10.88 -9.46
CA PRO A 153 -6.57 -9.92 -9.49
C PRO A 153 -5.24 -10.65 -9.22
N VAL A 154 -4.91 -11.63 -10.07
CA VAL A 154 -3.77 -12.55 -9.87
C VAL A 154 -2.46 -11.76 -9.79
N TRP A 155 -2.34 -10.70 -10.59
CA TRP A 155 -1.17 -9.81 -10.57
C TRP A 155 -1.03 -9.12 -9.22
N GLU A 156 -2.09 -8.49 -8.72
CA GLU A 156 -2.10 -7.80 -7.42
C GLU A 156 -1.78 -8.78 -6.28
N MET A 157 -2.32 -9.99 -6.32
CA MET A 157 -2.04 -11.04 -5.34
C MET A 157 -0.56 -11.44 -5.36
N ALA A 158 0.02 -11.63 -6.54
CA ALA A 158 1.44 -11.97 -6.70
C ALA A 158 2.35 -10.82 -6.27
N ALA A 159 2.07 -9.59 -6.72
CA ALA A 159 2.83 -8.40 -6.38
C ALA A 159 2.84 -8.14 -4.87
N ALA A 160 1.68 -8.24 -4.20
CA ALA A 160 1.57 -8.09 -2.75
C ALA A 160 2.36 -9.17 -1.99
N THR A 161 2.33 -10.42 -2.48
CA THR A 161 3.09 -11.53 -1.87
C THR A 161 4.60 -11.30 -2.00
N ILE A 162 5.06 -10.90 -3.19
CA ILE A 162 6.48 -10.58 -3.44
C ILE A 162 6.92 -9.40 -2.56
N ALA A 163 6.09 -8.35 -2.46
CA ALA A 163 6.33 -7.21 -1.60
C ALA A 163 6.43 -7.61 -0.12
N PHE A 164 5.50 -8.45 0.36
CA PHE A 164 5.55 -9.00 1.73
C PHE A 164 6.85 -9.77 2.00
N VAL A 165 7.28 -10.63 1.07
CA VAL A 165 8.52 -11.41 1.22
C VAL A 165 9.74 -10.48 1.27
N ALA A 166 9.82 -9.48 0.40
CA ALA A 166 10.93 -8.52 0.40
C ALA A 166 10.98 -7.70 1.71
N TRP A 167 9.83 -7.23 2.18
CA TRP A 167 9.75 -6.48 3.44
C TRP A 167 10.09 -7.34 4.65
N SER A 168 9.55 -8.56 4.75
CA SER A 168 9.88 -9.49 5.85
C SER A 168 11.35 -9.91 5.85
N PHE A 169 11.99 -9.95 4.67
CA PHE A 169 13.44 -10.14 4.55
C PHE A 169 14.24 -8.96 5.14
N ALA A 170 13.70 -7.74 5.05
CA ALA A 170 14.34 -6.52 5.58
C ALA A 170 14.03 -6.22 7.05
N LEU A 171 13.11 -6.95 7.68
CA LEU A 171 12.78 -6.71 9.09
C LEU A 171 13.95 -7.07 10.02
N PRO A 172 14.17 -6.29 11.10
CA PRO A 172 15.04 -6.71 12.19
C PRO A 172 14.58 -8.07 12.73
N ARG A 173 15.52 -8.99 12.91
CA ARG A 173 15.24 -10.37 13.38
C ARG A 173 14.27 -11.15 12.48
N SER A 174 14.38 -10.89 11.19
CA SER A 174 13.81 -11.74 10.16
C SER A 174 14.19 -13.23 10.36
N PRO A 175 13.30 -14.20 10.06
CA PRO A 175 13.66 -15.63 10.10
C PRO A 175 14.86 -15.96 9.19
N PHE A 176 15.10 -15.14 8.16
CA PHE A 176 16.25 -15.25 7.27
C PHE A 176 17.59 -14.89 7.93
N ALA A 177 17.59 -14.23 9.09
CA ALA A 177 18.81 -13.93 9.85
C ALA A 177 19.48 -15.18 10.45
N ALA A 178 18.85 -16.36 10.34
CA ALA A 178 19.45 -17.63 10.72
C ALA A 178 20.58 -18.07 9.77
N TYR A 179 20.69 -17.48 8.58
CA TYR A 179 21.68 -17.86 7.59
C TYR A 179 22.91 -16.94 7.63
N ASP A 180 24.11 -17.53 7.52
CA ASP A 180 25.38 -16.79 7.60
C ASP A 180 25.60 -15.79 6.44
N TRP A 181 24.92 -16.00 5.30
CA TRP A 181 24.98 -15.10 4.15
C TRP A 181 24.06 -13.88 4.29
N TYR A 182 23.17 -13.87 5.28
CA TYR A 182 22.24 -12.78 5.50
C TYR A 182 22.95 -11.54 6.07
N SER A 183 22.61 -10.37 5.54
CA SER A 183 23.00 -9.09 6.14
C SER A 183 21.89 -8.06 5.96
N ALA A 184 21.81 -7.10 6.90
CA ALA A 184 20.85 -6.00 6.80
C ALA A 184 21.07 -5.12 5.55
N ALA A 185 22.31 -5.01 5.07
CA ALA A 185 22.62 -4.30 3.83
C ALA A 185 22.04 -5.04 2.60
N LEU A 186 22.21 -6.37 2.55
CA LEU A 186 21.65 -7.19 1.48
C LEU A 186 20.13 -7.09 1.44
N SER A 187 19.47 -7.10 2.60
CA SER A 187 18.01 -7.00 2.65
C SER A 187 17.48 -5.65 2.20
N GLY A 188 18.16 -4.55 2.54
CA GLY A 188 17.86 -3.23 1.96
C GLY A 188 17.97 -3.21 0.43
N VAL A 189 19.02 -3.81 -0.13
CA VAL A 189 19.20 -3.93 -1.59
C VAL A 189 18.08 -4.76 -2.22
N VAL A 190 17.69 -5.87 -1.61
CA VAL A 190 16.58 -6.71 -2.09
C VAL A 190 15.27 -5.92 -2.15
N VAL A 191 14.94 -5.14 -1.11
CA VAL A 191 13.75 -4.29 -1.11
C VAL A 191 13.79 -3.28 -2.26
N LEU A 192 14.91 -2.59 -2.46
CA LEU A 192 15.05 -1.61 -3.54
C LEU A 192 14.86 -2.24 -4.93
N ILE A 193 15.49 -3.41 -5.18
CA ILE A 193 15.36 -4.14 -6.44
C ILE A 193 13.90 -4.57 -6.65
N VAL A 194 13.28 -5.19 -5.65
CA VAL A 194 11.90 -5.67 -5.74
C VAL A 194 10.93 -4.51 -6.00
N SER A 195 11.05 -3.40 -5.26
CA SER A 195 10.23 -2.21 -5.47
C SER A 195 10.38 -1.65 -6.89
N THR A 196 11.61 -1.59 -7.40
CA THR A 196 11.89 -1.12 -8.77
C THR A 196 11.27 -2.06 -9.80
N LEU A 197 11.47 -3.36 -9.66
CA LEU A 197 10.92 -4.37 -10.59
C LEU A 197 9.39 -4.37 -10.59
N LEU A 198 8.74 -4.35 -9.42
CA LEU A 198 7.29 -4.30 -9.34
C LEU A 198 6.73 -3.03 -10.02
N GLY A 199 7.37 -1.87 -9.82
CA GLY A 199 6.99 -0.63 -10.49
C GLY A 199 7.14 -0.70 -12.01
N LEU A 200 8.23 -1.27 -12.51
CA LEU A 200 8.49 -1.42 -13.95
C LEU A 200 7.59 -2.48 -14.62
N VAL A 201 7.24 -3.54 -13.90
CA VAL A 201 6.44 -4.64 -14.43
C VAL A 201 4.94 -4.34 -14.37
N ALA A 202 4.50 -3.51 -13.42
CA ALA A 202 3.09 -3.20 -13.24
C ALA A 202 2.35 -2.82 -14.55
N PRO A 203 2.84 -1.90 -15.41
CA PRO A 203 2.13 -1.50 -16.63
C PRO A 203 1.81 -2.65 -17.60
N PHE A 204 2.61 -3.72 -17.62
CA PHE A 204 2.39 -4.87 -18.48
C PHE A 204 1.14 -5.68 -18.09
N PHE A 205 0.73 -5.60 -16.83
CA PHE A 205 -0.38 -6.33 -16.24
C PHE A 205 -1.61 -5.47 -15.94
N GLN A 206 -1.55 -4.16 -16.19
CA GLN A 206 -2.69 -3.24 -16.05
C GLN A 206 -3.74 -3.36 -17.18
N ARG A 207 -3.79 -4.50 -17.89
CA ARG A 207 -4.80 -4.73 -18.94
C ARG A 207 -6.21 -4.76 -18.32
N PRO A 208 -7.25 -4.32 -19.05
CA PRO A 208 -8.63 -4.44 -18.61
C PRO A 208 -8.94 -5.90 -18.26
N LEU A 209 -9.50 -6.15 -17.08
CA LEU A 209 -9.95 -7.48 -16.71
C LEU A 209 -11.10 -7.89 -17.63
N ALA A 210 -10.97 -9.07 -18.27
CA ALA A 210 -12.05 -9.64 -19.08
C ALA A 210 -13.28 -9.91 -18.21
N GLN A 211 -14.47 -9.74 -18.80
CA GLN A 211 -15.77 -9.96 -18.15
C GLN A 211 -15.97 -11.42 -17.72
#